data_AF-A0A7I7SVM7-F1
#
_entry.id   AF-A0A7I7SVM7-F1
#
_cell.length_a   1.000
_cell.length_b   1.000
_cell.length_c   1.000
_cell.angle_alpha   90.00
_cell.angle_beta   90.00
_cell.angle_gamma   90.00
#
_symmetry.space_group_name_H-M   'P 1'
#
loop_
_entity.id
_entity.type
_entity.pdbx_description
1 polymer ?
#
loop_
_entity_poly.entity_id
_entity_poly.type
_entity_poly.pdbx_seq_one_letter_code
_entity_poly.pdbx_strand_id
1 'polypeptide(L)'
;MARAIPRSFTGTVITPSVPVAVELADRPGIEILLAGGRVRPGDLACSNAHTKAFFADIYAARSYILADSAKLGQVAPYRVCGLGEVDGLITDRNTPTAIAAAFQEPAGVVPAGPNRFPESPIP
;
A
#
# COMPACT_ATOMS: atom_id res chain seq x y z
N MET A 1 -10.05 2.85 -2.27
CA MET A 1 -8.65 3.05 -1.83
C MET A 1 -7.73 3.45 -2.97
N ALA A 2 -7.68 2.74 -4.10
CA ALA A 2 -6.88 3.15 -5.26
C ALA A 2 -7.19 4.58 -5.76
N ARG A 3 -8.44 5.05 -5.63
CA ARG A 3 -8.83 6.45 -5.94
C ARG A 3 -8.13 7.50 -5.07
N ALA A 4 -7.65 7.13 -3.88
CA ALA A 4 -6.92 8.04 -3.00
C ALA A 4 -5.46 8.23 -3.44
N ILE A 5 -4.94 7.37 -4.32
CA ILE A 5 -3.64 7.58 -4.94
C ILE A 5 -3.78 8.77 -5.91
N PRO A 6 -3.00 9.86 -5.76
CA PRO A 6 -3.06 11.02 -6.64
C PRO A 6 -2.89 10.62 -8.10
N ARG A 7 -3.55 11.37 -9.01
CA ARG A 7 -3.37 11.15 -10.45
C ARG A 7 -1.97 11.47 -10.94
N SER A 8 -1.21 12.28 -10.19
CA SER A 8 0.18 12.63 -10.43
C SER A 8 1.19 11.62 -9.88
N PHE A 9 0.74 10.61 -9.13
CA PHE A 9 1.64 9.60 -8.58
C PHE A 9 2.36 8.85 -9.71
N THR A 10 3.68 8.72 -9.57
CA THR A 10 4.53 7.94 -10.47
C THR A 10 5.33 6.95 -9.64
N GLY A 11 5.34 5.68 -10.03
CA GLY A 11 6.08 4.63 -9.33
C GLY A 11 5.43 3.26 -9.44
N THR A 12 5.97 2.31 -8.70
CA THR A 12 5.53 0.92 -8.73
C THR A 12 4.51 0.64 -7.62
N VAL A 13 3.36 0.07 -7.97
CA VAL A 13 2.33 -0.39 -7.02
C VAL A 13 2.27 -1.91 -7.03
N ILE A 14 2.57 -2.49 -5.88
CA ILE A 14 2.56 -3.94 -5.66
C ILE A 14 1.32 -4.28 -4.84
N THR A 15 0.42 -5.11 -5.36
CA THR A 15 -0.89 -5.33 -4.72
C THR A 15 -1.37 -6.76 -4.91
N PRO A 16 -2.02 -7.39 -3.90
CA PRO A 16 -2.78 -8.60 -4.11
C PRO A 16 -4.21 -8.33 -4.58
N SER A 17 -4.66 -7.07 -4.61
CA SER A 17 -6.05 -6.72 -4.91
C SER A 17 -6.26 -6.51 -6.41
N VAL A 18 -7.01 -7.43 -7.05
CA VAL A 18 -7.38 -7.31 -8.46
C VAL A 18 -8.11 -5.99 -8.76
N PRO A 19 -9.10 -5.53 -7.96
CA PRO A 19 -9.75 -4.25 -8.20
C PRO A 19 -8.79 -3.05 -8.16
N VAL A 20 -7.81 -3.05 -7.25
CA VAL A 20 -6.79 -2.00 -7.19
C VAL A 20 -5.91 -2.03 -8.43
N ALA A 21 -5.47 -3.21 -8.86
CA ALA A 21 -4.66 -3.36 -10.06
C ALA A 21 -5.38 -2.83 -11.30
N VAL A 22 -6.64 -3.23 -11.50
CA VAL A 22 -7.48 -2.77 -12.63
C VAL A 22 -7.69 -1.25 -12.58
N GLU A 23 -7.97 -0.68 -11.40
CA GLU A 23 -8.23 0.77 -11.28
C GLU A 23 -6.99 1.64 -11.60
N LEU A 24 -5.79 1.09 -11.40
CA LEU A 24 -4.54 1.80 -11.63
C LEU A 24 -3.87 1.45 -12.97
N ALA A 25 -4.30 0.38 -13.65
CA ALA A 25 -3.66 -0.15 -14.86
C ALA A 25 -3.55 0.86 -16.00
N ASP A 26 -4.52 1.76 -16.13
CA ASP A 26 -4.54 2.78 -17.19
C ASP A 26 -3.77 4.07 -16.84
N ARG A 27 -3.09 4.12 -15.68
CA ARG A 27 -2.34 5.30 -15.26
C ARG A 27 -0.90 5.22 -15.78
N PRO A 28 -0.47 6.13 -16.69
CA PRO A 28 0.82 6.00 -17.39
C PRO A 28 2.05 6.15 -16.48
N GLY A 29 1.90 6.74 -15.29
CA GLY A 29 2.97 6.84 -14.29
C GLY A 29 3.11 5.63 -13.38
N ILE A 30 2.21 4.64 -13.48
CA ILE A 30 2.17 3.52 -12.52
C ILE A 30 2.57 2.21 -13.20
N GLU A 31 3.61 1.60 -12.66
CA GLU A 31 3.90 0.19 -12.91
C GLU A 31 3.14 -0.68 -11.91
N ILE A 32 2.45 -1.71 -12.37
CA ILE A 32 1.65 -2.60 -11.51
C ILE A 32 2.27 -3.99 -11.43
N LEU A 33 2.56 -4.41 -10.20
CA LEU A 33 2.94 -5.77 -9.85
C LEU A 33 1.76 -6.42 -9.10
N LEU A 34 0.93 -7.16 -9.82
CA LEU A 34 -0.21 -7.87 -9.24
C LEU A 34 0.23 -9.26 -8.77
N ALA A 35 0.10 -9.51 -7.46
CA ALA A 35 0.39 -10.83 -6.92
C ALA A 35 -0.61 -11.87 -7.45
N GLY A 36 -0.11 -12.99 -7.97
CA GLY A 36 -0.92 -14.15 -8.35
C GLY A 36 -1.40 -14.96 -7.14
N GLY A 37 -2.13 -16.05 -7.40
CA GLY A 37 -2.59 -16.99 -6.38
C GLY A 37 -4.10 -17.25 -6.43
N ARG A 38 -4.68 -17.65 -5.29
CA ARG A 38 -6.13 -17.89 -5.19
C ARG A 38 -6.86 -16.58 -4.96
N VAL A 39 -7.73 -16.20 -5.90
CA VAL A 39 -8.64 -15.05 -5.75
C VAL A 39 -9.70 -15.37 -4.71
N ARG A 40 -9.80 -14.55 -3.67
CA ARG A 40 -10.81 -14.65 -2.62
C ARG A 40 -12.15 -14.08 -3.11
N PRO A 41 -13.26 -14.83 -3.04
CA PRO A 41 -14.59 -14.30 -3.32
C PRO A 41 -14.93 -13.14 -2.38
N GLY A 42 -15.63 -12.13 -2.88
CA GLY A 42 -15.99 -10.92 -2.14
C GLY A 42 -15.08 -9.75 -2.46
N ASP A 43 -13.85 -9.76 -1.94
CA ASP A 43 -12.91 -8.63 -2.11
C ASP A 43 -11.88 -8.80 -3.23
N LEU A 44 -11.87 -9.97 -3.89
CA LEU A 44 -11.02 -10.27 -5.04
C LEU A 44 -9.52 -10.09 -4.77
N ALA A 45 -9.10 -10.27 -3.53
CA ALA A 45 -7.70 -10.32 -3.16
C ALA A 45 -7.10 -11.70 -3.46
N CYS A 46 -5.92 -11.74 -4.09
CA CYS A 46 -5.10 -12.92 -4.20
C CYS A 46 -4.55 -13.31 -2.82
N SER A 47 -4.55 -14.61 -2.55
CA SER A 47 -4.10 -15.21 -1.30
C SER A 47 -3.51 -16.60 -1.56
N ASN A 48 -2.86 -17.20 -0.55
CA ASN A 48 -2.16 -18.49 -0.52
C ASN A 48 -0.62 -18.37 -0.59
N ALA A 49 0.06 -19.52 -0.66
CA ALA A 49 1.52 -19.60 -0.70
C ALA A 49 2.16 -18.89 -1.90
N HIS A 50 1.49 -18.89 -3.07
CA HIS A 50 1.97 -18.19 -4.25
C HIS A 50 2.00 -16.67 -4.03
N THR A 51 0.91 -16.12 -3.48
CA THR A 51 0.86 -14.70 -3.10
C THR A 51 1.94 -14.37 -2.08
N LYS A 52 2.16 -15.21 -1.07
CA LYS A 52 3.21 -14.99 -0.06
C LYS A 52 4.61 -14.99 -0.68
N ALA A 53 4.91 -15.96 -1.55
CA ALA A 53 6.21 -16.06 -2.21
C ALA A 53 6.48 -14.83 -3.08
N PHE A 54 5.47 -14.37 -3.83
CA PHE A 54 5.57 -13.15 -4.63
C PHE A 54 6.04 -11.94 -3.81
N PHE A 55 5.48 -11.73 -2.61
CA PHE A 55 5.90 -10.62 -1.74
C PHE A 55 7.24 -10.86 -1.04
N ALA A 56 7.66 -12.12 -0.86
CA ALA A 56 8.93 -12.44 -0.19
C ALA A 56 10.16 -12.10 -1.04
N ASP A 57 10.00 -12.08 -2.36
CA ASP A 57 11.08 -11.76 -3.31
C ASP A 57 11.14 -10.26 -3.67
N ILE A 58 10.28 -9.44 -3.05
CA ILE A 58 10.22 -8.00 -3.29
C ILE A 58 11.10 -7.28 -2.27
N TYR A 59 12.09 -6.53 -2.76
CA TYR A 59 12.93 -5.67 -1.95
C TYR A 59 12.74 -4.23 -2.41
N ALA A 60 12.01 -3.45 -1.60
CA ALA A 60 11.78 -2.04 -1.87
C ALA A 60 12.67 -1.18 -0.96
N ALA A 61 13.25 -0.11 -1.50
CA ALA A 61 13.95 0.88 -0.70
C ALA A 61 13.00 1.65 0.24
N ARG A 62 11.71 1.76 -0.15
CA ARG A 62 10.63 2.34 0.63
C ARG A 62 9.35 1.51 0.46
N SER A 63 8.61 1.31 1.54
CA SER A 63 7.39 0.51 1.63
C SER A 63 6.30 1.29 2.39
N TYR A 64 5.14 1.41 1.76
CA TYR A 64 3.98 2.08 2.35
C TYR A 64 2.80 1.14 2.40
N ILE A 65 2.09 1.11 3.53
CA ILE A 65 0.80 0.41 3.65
C ILE A 65 -0.30 1.35 3.17
N LEU A 66 -1.18 0.88 2.29
CA LEU A 66 -2.42 1.58 1.95
C LEU A 66 -3.60 0.91 2.67
N ALA A 67 -4.23 1.61 3.61
CA ALA A 67 -5.35 1.07 4.38
C ALA A 67 -6.43 2.11 4.67
N ASP A 68 -7.69 1.65 4.72
CA ASP A 68 -8.81 2.50 5.09
C ASP A 68 -8.70 2.88 6.56
N SER A 69 -8.99 4.14 6.89
CA SER A 69 -8.92 4.61 8.27
C SER A 69 -9.87 3.85 9.22
N ALA A 70 -10.93 3.20 8.74
CA ALA A 70 -11.78 2.31 9.52
C ALA A 70 -11.07 1.04 10.00
N LYS A 71 -9.90 0.68 9.43
CA LYS A 71 -9.07 -0.43 9.91
C LYS A 71 -8.16 -0.04 11.08
N LEU A 72 -8.04 1.26 11.37
CA LEU A 72 -7.17 1.75 12.44
C LEU A 72 -7.77 1.39 13.81
N GLY A 73 -6.95 0.82 14.69
CA GLY A 73 -7.38 0.34 16.01
C GLY A 73 -8.14 -0.99 16.00
N GLN A 74 -8.35 -1.60 14.83
CA GLN A 74 -8.95 -2.93 14.70
C GLN A 74 -7.86 -4.01 14.70
N VAL A 75 -8.11 -5.12 15.42
CA VAL A 75 -7.21 -6.27 15.44
C VAL A 75 -7.67 -7.29 14.41
N ALA A 76 -6.84 -7.53 13.40
CA ALA A 76 -7.05 -8.62 12.45
C ALA A 76 -6.57 -9.96 13.04
N PRO A 77 -7.18 -11.10 12.67
CA PRO A 77 -6.83 -12.41 13.22
C PRO A 77 -5.43 -12.92 12.82
N TYR A 78 -4.75 -12.22 11.92
CA TYR A 78 -3.42 -12.57 11.42
C TYR A 78 -2.50 -11.35 11.45
N ARG A 79 -1.27 -11.54 11.92
CA ARG A 79 -0.20 -10.55 11.80
C ARG A 79 0.53 -10.76 10.48
N VAL A 80 0.67 -9.69 9.69
CA VAL A 80 1.40 -9.70 8.41
C VAL A 80 2.85 -9.24 8.63
N CYS A 81 3.00 -8.03 9.17
CA CYS A 81 4.27 -7.44 9.60
C CYS A 81 4.04 -6.53 10.84
N GLY A 82 5.12 -6.14 11.51
CA GLY A 82 5.15 -5.05 12.47
C GLY A 82 5.11 -3.69 11.79
N LEU A 83 4.50 -2.69 12.43
CA LEU A 83 4.35 -1.35 11.85
C LEU A 83 5.68 -0.61 11.65
N GLY A 84 6.71 -0.92 12.45
CA GLY A 84 8.06 -0.38 12.27
C GLY A 84 8.87 -1.05 11.15
N GLU A 85 8.33 -2.10 10.51
CA GLU A 85 8.97 -2.77 9.36
C GLU A 85 8.63 -2.09 8.03
N VAL A 86 7.75 -1.09 8.04
CA VAL A 86 7.35 -0.31 6.86
C VAL A 86 7.61 1.18 7.07
N ASP A 87 7.93 1.89 5.99
CA ASP A 87 8.30 3.30 6.04
C ASP A 87 7.12 4.20 6.41
N GLY A 88 5.90 3.84 5.98
CA GLY A 88 4.72 4.64 6.28
C GLY A 88 3.37 3.98 6.03
N LEU A 89 2.32 4.73 6.35
CA LEU A 89 0.93 4.36 6.19
C LEU A 89 0.18 5.48 5.47
N ILE A 90 -0.54 5.12 4.41
CA ILE A 90 -1.42 5.99 3.64
C ILE A 90 -2.86 5.59 3.94
N THR A 91 -3.67 6.56 4.36
CA THR A 91 -5.09 6.39 4.69
C THR A 91 -5.96 7.43 4.01
N ASP A 92 -7.26 7.15 3.90
CA ASP A 92 -8.24 8.06 3.30
C ASP A 92 -8.61 9.25 4.21
N ARG A 93 -8.33 9.15 5.52
CA ARG A 93 -8.51 10.19 6.54
C ARG A 93 -7.30 10.29 7.44
N ASN A 94 -7.22 11.37 8.23
CA ASN A 94 -6.09 11.61 9.12
C ASN A 94 -5.91 10.48 10.14
N THR A 95 -4.66 10.08 10.34
CA THR A 95 -4.31 8.99 11.25
C THR A 95 -4.17 9.52 12.68
N PRO A 96 -4.78 8.87 13.70
CA PRO A 96 -4.57 9.25 15.10
C PRO A 96 -3.08 9.26 15.47
N THR A 97 -2.64 10.24 16.25
CA THR A 97 -1.22 10.44 16.60
C THR A 97 -0.56 9.21 17.22
N ALA A 98 -1.30 8.44 18.01
CA ALA A 98 -0.82 7.19 18.61
C ALA A 98 -0.42 6.12 17.57
N ILE A 99 -1.10 6.08 16.42
CA ILE A 99 -0.80 5.14 15.32
C ILE A 99 0.26 5.73 14.39
N ALA A 100 0.19 7.04 14.13
CA ALA A 100 1.19 7.72 13.30
C ALA A 100 2.61 7.60 13.89
N ALA A 101 2.75 7.57 15.22
CA ALA A 101 4.02 7.41 15.91
C ALA A 101 4.68 6.03 15.73
N ALA A 102 3.95 5.04 15.17
CA ALA A 102 4.49 3.69 14.94
C ALA A 102 5.27 3.56 13.62
N PHE A 103 5.26 4.61 12.77
CA PHE A 103 5.91 4.63 11.47
C PHE A 103 7.08 5.62 11.47
N GLN A 104 8.12 5.32 10.68
CA GLN A 104 9.29 6.19 10.56
C GLN A 104 8.95 7.51 9.86
N GLU A 105 8.12 7.47 8.82
CA GLU A 105 7.55 8.65 8.19
C GLU A 105 6.12 8.87 8.69
N PRO A 106 5.68 10.15 8.84
CA PRO A 106 4.34 10.43 9.29
C PRO A 106 3.32 9.73 8.39
N ALA A 107 2.35 9.06 9.01
CA ALA A 107 1.18 8.50 8.34
C ALA A 107 0.41 9.63 7.65
N GLY A 108 0.75 9.87 6.39
CA GLY A 108 0.14 10.91 5.59
C GLY A 108 -1.24 10.47 5.14
N VAL A 109 -2.25 11.31 5.38
CA VAL A 109 -3.22 11.50 4.30
C VAL A 109 -2.37 11.96 3.13
N VAL A 110 -2.42 11.27 1.99
CA VAL A 110 -2.01 11.92 0.75
C VAL A 110 -3.25 12.70 0.31
N PRO A 111 -3.43 13.99 0.68
CA PRO A 111 -4.36 14.81 -0.09
C PRO A 111 -3.87 14.78 -1.52
N ALA A 112 -4.78 14.92 -2.50
CA ALA A 112 -4.48 14.94 -3.93
C ALA A 112 -3.63 16.17 -4.36
N GLY A 113 -2.55 16.48 -3.64
CA GLY A 113 -1.58 17.52 -3.90
C GLY A 113 -0.30 16.96 -4.52
N PRO A 114 0.53 17.84 -5.10
CA PRO A 114 1.69 17.42 -5.88
C PRO A 114 2.79 16.92 -4.94
N ASN A 115 3.29 15.72 -5.22
CA ASN A 115 4.57 15.17 -4.74
C ASN A 115 4.98 15.46 -3.29
N ARG A 116 4.68 14.50 -2.40
CA ARG A 116 5.44 14.30 -1.18
C ARG A 116 5.74 12.81 -0.96
N PHE A 117 6.27 12.17 -1.99
CA PHE A 117 7.19 11.06 -1.78
C PHE A 117 8.59 11.70 -1.81
N PRO A 118 9.44 11.49 -0.78
CA PRO A 118 10.81 11.97 -0.85
C PRO A 118 11.48 11.30 -2.05
N GLU A 119 11.94 12.10 -3.02
CA GLU A 119 12.75 11.59 -4.12
C GLU A 119 14.04 11.02 -3.53
N SER A 120 14.21 9.70 -3.62
CA SER A 120 15.48 9.07 -3.29
C SER A 120 16.44 9.32 -4.45
N PRO A 121 17.71 9.68 -4.20
CA PRO A 121 18.74 9.60 -5.22
C PRO A 121 18.95 8.12 -5.51
N ILE A 122 18.69 7.72 -6.74
CA ILE A 122 19.03 6.38 -7.24
C ILE A 122 20.57 6.32 -7.37
N PRO A 123 21.26 5.27 -6.87
CA PRO A 123 22.62 4.96 -7.30
C PRO A 123 22.66 4.38 -8.73
#